data_AF-A0A9D9XLR2-F1
#
_entry.id   AF-A0A9D9XLR2-F1
#
_cell.length_a   1.000
_cell.length_b   1.000
_cell.length_c   1.000
_cell.angle_alpha   90.00
_cell.angle_beta   90.00
_cell.angle_gamma   90.00
#
_symmetry.space_group_name_H-M   'P 1'
#
loop_
_entity.id
_entity.type
_entity.pdbx_description
1 polymer ?
#
loop_
_entity_poly.entity_id
_entity_poly.type
_entity_poly.pdbx_seq_one_letter_code
_entity_poly.pdbx_strand_id
1 'polypeptide(L)'
;MTKELFSYLVANPTDISKDDLQKLEAFAKEYPYCQITQSLIAKGYTKWYPKELTNEKIKIAAIYSNNRNELRKYLNEDYKTKHIAPKRFYAKNFGGNVATQKVSKVNQLDIINEFIEKKPGLIRPKDII
;
A
#
# COMPACT_ATOMS: atom_id res chain seq x y z
N MET A 1 2.55 21.79 3.75
CA MET A 1 2.82 20.68 4.70
C MET A 1 4.29 20.31 4.61
N THR A 2 4.97 19.95 5.71
CA THR A 2 6.39 19.55 5.66
C THR A 2 6.55 18.07 5.25
N LYS A 3 7.66 17.74 4.59
CA LYS A 3 7.96 16.37 4.13
C LYS A 3 8.05 15.37 5.28
N GLU A 4 8.66 15.76 6.39
CA GLU A 4 8.86 14.92 7.57
C GLU A 4 7.52 14.54 8.21
N LEU A 5 6.63 15.52 8.38
CA LEU A 5 5.29 15.29 8.91
C LEU A 5 4.50 14.35 7.99
N PHE A 6 4.55 14.57 6.68
CA PHE A 6 3.87 13.70 5.72
C PHE A 6 4.40 12.26 5.79
N SER A 7 5.72 12.09 5.79
CA SER A 7 6.35 10.78 5.91
C SER A 7 5.97 10.08 7.22
N TYR A 8 5.85 10.84 8.32
CA TYR A 8 5.44 10.31 9.62
C TYR A 8 3.99 9.84 9.60
N LEU A 9 3.07 10.64 9.06
CA LEU A 9 1.64 10.28 8.99
C LEU A 9 1.38 9.08 8.06
N VAL A 10 2.16 8.93 6.99
CA VAL A 10 2.11 7.74 6.13
C VAL A 10 2.52 6.48 6.90
N ALA A 11 3.53 6.59 7.78
CA ALA A 11 3.98 5.47 8.60
C ALA A 11 3.04 5.18 9.77
N ASN A 12 2.39 6.22 10.33
CA ASN A 12 1.51 6.13 11.49
C ASN A 12 0.14 6.78 11.21
N PRO A 13 -0.74 6.14 10.42
CA PRO A 13 -2.01 6.74 10.00
C PRO A 13 -3.04 6.88 11.13
N THR A 14 -2.84 6.20 12.25
CA THR A 14 -3.69 6.31 13.45
C THR A 14 -3.51 7.63 14.18
N ASP A 15 -2.36 8.28 14.01
CA ASP A 15 -1.93 9.42 14.83
C ASP A 15 -2.33 10.77 14.22
N ILE A 16 -3.07 10.74 13.09
CA ILE A 16 -3.58 11.94 12.41
C ILE A 16 -4.42 12.76 13.39
N SER A 17 -4.02 14.01 13.62
CA SER A 17 -4.81 14.99 14.39
C SER A 17 -5.77 15.77 13.49
N LYS A 18 -6.66 16.58 14.10
CA LYS A 18 -7.57 17.47 13.34
C LYS A 18 -6.81 18.56 12.57
N ASP A 19 -5.71 19.07 13.10
CA ASP A 19 -4.86 20.07 12.43
C ASP A 19 -4.10 19.46 11.25
N ASP A 20 -3.58 18.25 11.41
CA ASP A 20 -2.95 17.50 10.31
C ASP A 20 -3.93 17.25 9.15
N LEU A 21 -5.20 17.03 9.47
CA LEU A 21 -6.25 16.85 8.48
C LEU A 21 -6.43 18.10 7.61
N GLN A 22 -6.47 19.29 8.21
CA GLN A 22 -6.58 20.55 7.46
C GLN A 22 -5.37 20.76 6.54
N LYS A 23 -4.18 20.43 7.04
CA LYS A 23 -2.93 20.48 6.25
C LYS A 23 -2.95 19.48 5.09
N LEU A 24 -3.47 18.26 5.32
CA LEU A 24 -3.64 17.24 4.29
C LEU A 24 -4.67 17.66 3.24
N GLU A 25 -5.77 18.32 3.62
CA GLU A 25 -6.75 18.84 2.68
C GLU A 25 -6.19 19.97 1.82
N ALA A 26 -5.41 20.89 2.40
CA ALA A 26 -4.69 21.91 1.64
C ALA A 26 -3.70 21.26 0.66
N PHE A 27 -2.97 20.23 1.11
CA PHE A 27 -2.04 19.48 0.29
C PHE A 27 -2.74 18.71 -0.85
N ALA A 28 -3.93 18.17 -0.61
CA ALA A 28 -4.75 17.50 -1.62
C ALA A 28 -5.29 18.46 -2.69
N LYS A 29 -5.46 19.75 -2.37
CA LYS A 29 -5.82 20.76 -3.38
C LYS A 29 -4.65 21.06 -4.33
N GLU A 30 -3.43 21.06 -3.81
CA GLU A 30 -2.21 21.28 -4.59
C GLU A 30 -1.84 20.02 -5.43
N TYR A 31 -2.02 18.83 -4.85
CA TYR A 31 -1.69 17.54 -5.47
C TYR A 31 -2.91 16.60 -5.48
N PRO A 32 -3.93 16.85 -6.32
CA PRO A 32 -5.20 16.11 -6.28
C PRO A 32 -5.06 14.61 -6.58
N TYR A 33 -4.10 14.25 -7.43
CA TYR A 33 -3.85 12.86 -7.84
C TYR A 33 -3.01 12.06 -6.85
N CYS A 34 -2.60 12.64 -5.71
CA CYS A 34 -1.82 11.92 -4.71
C CYS A 34 -2.71 10.92 -3.96
N GLN A 35 -2.70 9.66 -4.41
CA GLN A 35 -3.51 8.58 -3.84
C GLN A 35 -3.31 8.41 -2.32
N ILE A 36 -2.07 8.50 -1.85
CA ILE A 36 -1.72 8.32 -0.43
C ILE A 36 -2.38 9.41 0.43
N THR A 37 -2.33 10.66 -0.03
CA THR A 37 -2.98 11.80 0.65
C THR A 37 -4.49 11.58 0.77
N GLN A 38 -5.16 11.17 -0.31
CA GLN A 38 -6.60 10.92 -0.28
C GLN A 38 -6.97 9.80 0.71
N SER A 39 -6.18 8.73 0.75
CA SER A 39 -6.35 7.65 1.72
C SER A 39 -6.15 8.11 3.17
N LEU A 40 -5.12 8.93 3.44
CA LEU A 40 -4.87 9.50 4.76
C LEU A 40 -6.01 10.42 5.22
N ILE A 41 -6.52 11.28 4.32
CA ILE A 41 -7.69 12.12 4.61
C ILE A 41 -8.87 11.24 4.98
N ALA A 42 -9.22 10.24 4.18
CA ALA A 42 -10.33 9.34 4.48
C ALA A 42 -10.15 8.65 5.85
N LYS A 43 -8.94 8.18 6.20
CA LYS A 43 -8.66 7.59 7.53
C LYS A 43 -8.83 8.61 8.66
N GLY A 44 -8.29 9.82 8.52
CA GLY A 44 -8.46 10.87 9.52
C GLY A 44 -9.92 11.27 9.71
N TYR A 45 -10.72 11.30 8.63
CA TYR A 45 -12.15 11.56 8.70
C TYR A 45 -12.90 10.48 9.48
N THR A 46 -12.59 9.19 9.26
CA THR A 46 -13.20 8.09 10.03
C THR A 46 -12.97 8.21 11.54
N LYS A 47 -11.87 8.86 11.96
CA LYS A 47 -11.52 9.06 13.37
C LYS A 47 -12.23 10.25 14.03
N TRP A 48 -12.36 11.36 13.31
CA TRP A 48 -12.73 12.66 13.92
C TRP A 48 -14.12 13.17 13.56
N TYR A 49 -14.77 12.63 12.52
CA TYR A 49 -16.00 13.18 11.93
C TYR A 49 -17.11 12.12 11.86
N PRO A 50 -18.38 12.55 11.77
CA PRO A 50 -19.50 11.63 11.61
C PRO A 50 -19.42 10.86 10.29
N LYS A 51 -20.16 9.76 10.23
CA LYS A 51 -20.16 8.82 9.09
C LYS A 51 -20.57 9.47 7.77
N GLU A 52 -21.44 10.48 7.79
CA GLU A 52 -21.92 11.18 6.59
C GLU A 52 -20.79 11.89 5.85
N LEU A 53 -20.06 12.79 6.52
CA LEU A 53 -18.90 13.47 5.95
C LEU A 53 -17.78 12.48 5.59
N THR A 54 -17.61 11.46 6.42
CA THR A 54 -16.62 10.42 6.19
C THR A 54 -16.87 9.67 4.88
N ASN A 55 -18.13 9.33 4.59
CA ASN A 55 -18.50 8.61 3.38
C ASN A 55 -18.16 9.40 2.10
N GLU A 56 -18.28 10.72 2.11
CA GLU A 56 -17.87 11.55 0.97
C GLU A 56 -16.38 11.45 0.71
N LYS A 57 -15.56 11.55 1.76
CA LYS A 57 -14.10 11.46 1.65
C LYS A 57 -13.65 10.05 1.26
N ILE A 58 -14.33 9.01 1.74
CA ILE A 58 -14.08 7.62 1.32
C ILE A 58 -14.36 7.44 -0.17
N LYS A 59 -15.46 8.02 -0.68
CA LYS A 59 -15.78 7.96 -2.13
C LYS A 59 -14.67 8.62 -2.96
N ILE A 60 -14.21 9.80 -2.54
CA ILE A 60 -13.10 10.50 -3.22
C ILE A 60 -11.85 9.64 -3.21
N ALA A 61 -11.45 9.11 -2.04
CA ALA A 61 -10.29 8.22 -1.94
C ALA A 61 -10.45 6.97 -2.83
N ALA A 62 -11.65 6.42 -2.95
CA ALA A 62 -11.93 5.26 -3.79
C ALA A 62 -11.83 5.54 -5.30
N ILE A 63 -12.06 6.79 -5.74
CA ILE A 63 -11.88 7.23 -7.13
C ILE A 63 -10.39 7.25 -7.48
N TYR A 64 -9.55 7.79 -6.58
CA TYR A 64 -8.11 7.88 -6.79
C TYR A 64 -7.34 6.61 -6.42
N SER A 65 -7.99 5.65 -5.74
CA SER A 65 -7.34 4.40 -5.34
C SER A 65 -7.22 3.40 -6.49
N ASN A 66 -6.05 2.77 -6.61
CA ASN A 66 -5.83 1.69 -7.57
C ASN A 66 -6.63 0.41 -7.19
N ASN A 67 -6.84 0.15 -5.89
CA ASN A 67 -7.61 -0.99 -5.41
C ASN A 67 -8.53 -0.61 -4.24
N ARG A 68 -9.84 -0.65 -4.49
CA ARG A 68 -10.88 -0.30 -3.52
C ARG A 68 -10.96 -1.29 -2.35
N ASN A 69 -10.61 -2.55 -2.56
CA ASN A 69 -10.60 -3.56 -1.50
C ASN A 69 -9.47 -3.27 -0.51
N GLU A 70 -8.29 -2.91 -1.01
CA GLU A 70 -7.16 -2.52 -0.15
C GLU A 70 -7.43 -1.20 0.57
N LEU A 71 -8.09 -0.23 -0.07
CA LEU A 71 -8.54 0.98 0.62
C LEU A 71 -9.54 0.66 1.74
N ARG A 72 -10.54 -0.20 1.48
CA ARG A 72 -11.53 -0.60 2.48
C ARG A 72 -10.87 -1.31 3.66
N LYS A 73 -9.91 -2.20 3.38
CA LYS A 73 -9.06 -2.84 4.39
C LYS A 73 -8.33 -1.77 5.19
N TYR A 74 -7.52 -0.93 4.57
CA TYR A 74 -6.78 0.15 5.22
C TYR A 74 -7.64 1.05 6.13
N LEU A 75 -8.86 1.39 5.71
CA LEU A 75 -9.79 2.21 6.49
C LEU A 75 -10.36 1.46 7.71
N ASN A 76 -10.79 0.22 7.51
CA ASN A 76 -11.39 -0.62 8.56
C ASN A 76 -10.35 -1.30 9.46
N GLU A 77 -9.11 -1.43 8.99
CA GLU A 77 -8.05 -2.12 9.68
C GLU A 77 -7.57 -1.28 10.87
N ASP A 78 -7.87 -1.81 12.05
CA ASP A 78 -6.88 -2.06 13.10
C ASP A 78 -5.82 -3.01 12.53
N TYR A 79 -4.93 -2.52 11.68
CA TYR A 79 -3.78 -3.33 11.28
C TYR A 79 -2.95 -3.53 12.55
N LYS A 80 -3.16 -4.67 13.22
CA LYS A 80 -2.08 -5.36 13.91
C LYS A 80 -1.06 -5.63 12.82
N THR A 81 -0.18 -4.66 12.58
CA THR A 81 1.04 -4.92 11.86
C THR A 81 1.71 -6.03 12.66
N LYS A 82 1.59 -7.27 12.19
CA LYS A 82 2.76 -8.13 12.28
C LYS A 82 3.80 -7.29 11.57
N HIS A 83 4.68 -6.66 12.35
CA HIS A 83 5.79 -5.86 11.83
C HIS A 83 6.61 -6.78 10.93
N ILE A 84 6.19 -6.92 9.69
CA ILE A 84 7.07 -7.33 8.62
C ILE A 84 7.78 -6.02 8.32
N ALA A 85 8.77 -5.72 9.16
CA ALA A 85 9.75 -4.71 8.84
C ALA A 85 10.15 -4.96 7.38
N PRO A 86 10.08 -3.97 6.49
CA PRO A 86 10.62 -4.15 5.16
C PRO A 86 12.06 -4.61 5.39
N LYS A 87 12.44 -5.78 4.84
CA LYS A 87 13.86 -6.13 4.70
C LYS A 87 14.44 -5.02 3.84
N ARG A 88 14.94 -3.99 4.51
CA ARG A 88 15.66 -2.87 3.92
C ARG A 88 16.91 -3.48 3.31
N PHE A 89 16.88 -3.74 2.01
CA PHE A 89 18.10 -3.97 1.23
C PHE A 89 18.80 -2.61 1.07
N TYR A 90 19.31 -2.05 2.18
CA TYR A 90 20.38 -1.06 2.10
C TYR A 90 21.67 -1.85 1.94
N ALA A 91 22.13 -1.99 0.70
CA ALA A 91 23.50 -2.37 0.44
C ALA A 91 24.42 -1.28 1.01
N LYS A 92 25.03 -1.55 2.18
CA LYS A 92 26.30 -0.94 2.59
C LYS A 92 26.93 -1.73 3.74
N ASN A 93 27.85 -2.62 3.34
CA ASN A 93 29.08 -3.02 3.99
C ASN A 93 29.16 -2.87 5.53
N PHE A 94 28.90 -3.96 6.24
CA PHE A 94 29.56 -4.25 7.51
C PHE A 94 30.17 -5.64 7.42
N GLY A 95 31.50 -5.70 7.54
CA GLY A 95 32.26 -6.93 7.58
C GLY A 95 31.85 -7.78 8.78
N GLY A 96 31.61 -9.05 8.52
CA GLY A 96 31.26 -10.03 9.53
C GLY A 96 30.89 -11.35 8.85
N ASN A 97 31.80 -12.32 8.90
CA ASN A 97 31.60 -13.67 8.38
C ASN A 97 30.39 -14.31 9.07
N VAL A 98 29.32 -14.57 8.32
CA VAL A 98 28.25 -15.48 8.75
C VAL A 98 27.91 -16.39 7.57
N ALA A 99 28.09 -17.68 7.81
CA ALA A 99 27.98 -18.75 6.84
C ALA A 99 26.69 -18.67 6.01
N THR A 100 26.84 -18.60 4.69
CA THR A 100 25.76 -18.74 3.72
C THR A 100 25.15 -20.14 3.81
N GLN A 101 23.97 -20.25 4.42
CA GLN A 101 23.09 -21.38 4.11
C GLN A 101 22.69 -21.28 2.63
N LYS A 102 23.14 -22.26 1.87
CA LYS A 102 22.90 -22.42 0.43
C LYS A 102 21.42 -22.74 0.23
N VAL A 103 20.58 -21.70 0.11
CA VAL A 103 19.21 -21.87 -0.38
C VAL A 103 19.31 -22.25 -1.85
N SER A 104 18.93 -23.49 -2.15
CA SER A 104 18.82 -24.04 -3.50
C SER A 104 17.97 -23.10 -4.36
N LYS A 105 18.58 -22.56 -5.42
CA LYS A 105 17.87 -21.81 -6.46
C LYS A 105 16.92 -22.77 -7.16
N VAL A 106 15.64 -22.79 -6.77
CA VAL A 106 14.59 -23.35 -7.61
C VAL A 106 14.44 -22.38 -8.79
N ASN A 107 14.66 -22.87 -10.00
CA ASN A 107 14.61 -22.02 -11.20
C ASN A 107 13.17 -21.59 -11.42
N GLN A 108 12.93 -20.32 -11.76
CA GLN A 108 11.58 -19.81 -12.04
C GLN A 108 10.84 -20.59 -13.14
N LEU A 109 11.60 -21.24 -14.04
CA LEU A 109 11.09 -22.15 -15.06
C LEU A 109 10.36 -23.36 -14.45
N ASP A 110 10.81 -23.86 -13.29
CA ASP A 110 10.25 -25.03 -12.63
C ASP A 110 8.82 -24.74 -12.12
N ILE A 111 8.59 -23.52 -11.64
CA ILE A 111 7.28 -23.05 -11.13
C ILE A 111 6.29 -22.87 -12.29
N ILE A 112 6.75 -22.34 -13.42
CA ILE A 112 5.91 -22.11 -14.60
C ILE A 112 5.50 -23.46 -15.22
N ASN A 113 6.42 -24.41 -15.29
CA ASN A 113 6.13 -25.75 -15.82
C ASN A 113 5.14 -26.51 -14.93
N GLU A 114 5.28 -26.44 -13.60
CA GLU A 114 4.31 -27.05 -12.67
C GLU A 114 2.89 -26.47 -12.84
N PHE A 115 2.78 -25.17 -13.14
CA PHE A 115 1.48 -24.52 -13.35
C PHE A 115 0.82 -24.94 -14.68
N ILE A 116 1.62 -25.11 -15.74
CA ILE A 116 1.13 -25.55 -17.06
C ILE A 116 0.63 -27.01 -16.99
N GLU A 117 1.37 -27.89 -16.31
CA GLU A 117 1.00 -29.30 -16.18
C GLU A 117 -0.29 -29.51 -15.38
N LYS A 118 -0.49 -28.75 -14.29
CA LYS A 118 -1.67 -28.92 -13.41
C LYS A 118 -2.98 -28.36 -13.98
N LYS A 119 -2.95 -27.44 -14.95
CA LYS A 119 -4.16 -26.81 -15.53
C LYS A 119 -3.99 -26.42 -17.01
N PRO A 120 -4.01 -27.37 -17.95
CA PRO A 120 -3.97 -27.05 -19.38
C PRO A 120 -5.38 -26.61 -19.82
N GLY A 121 -5.68 -25.31 -19.85
CA GLY A 121 -7.06 -24.92 -20.21
C GLY A 121 -7.43 -23.46 -20.39
N LEU A 122 -6.49 -22.52 -20.54
CA LEU A 122 -6.86 -21.14 -20.94
C LEU A 122 -5.81 -20.49 -21.85
N ILE A 123 -5.47 -21.16 -22.95
CA ILE A 123 -4.80 -20.49 -24.07
C ILE A 123 -5.90 -19.84 -24.91
N ARG A 124 -6.03 -18.51 -24.85
CA ARG A 124 -6.84 -17.78 -25.84
C ARG A 124 -6.17 -17.94 -27.21
N PRO A 125 -6.86 -18.44 -28.24
CA PRO A 125 -6.29 -18.46 -29.58
C PRO A 125 -5.97 -17.02 -29.98
N LYS A 126 -4.75 -16.81 -30.48
CA LYS A 126 -4.41 -15.58 -31.20
C LYS A 126 -5.07 -15.71 -32.57
N ASP A 127 -6.07 -14.88 -32.84
CA ASP A 127 -6.56 -14.70 -34.20
C ASP A 127 -5.39 -14.16 -35.05
N ILE A 128 -4.94 -15.00 -35.98
CA ILE A 128 -3.98 -14.64 -37.02
C ILE A 128 -4.82 -14.10 -38.18
N ILE A 129 -4.58 -12.84 -38.55
CA ILE A 129 -5.10 -12.21 -39.78
C ILE A 129 -4.32 -12.76 -40.97
#